data_AF-A0A957DEG1-F1
#
_entry.id   AF-A0A957DEG1-F1
#
_cell.length_a   1.000
_cell.length_b   1.000
_cell.length_c   1.000
_cell.angle_alpha   90.00
_cell.angle_beta   90.00
_cell.angle_gamma   90.00
#
_symmetry.space_group_name_H-M   'P 1'
#
loop_
_entity.id
_entity.type
_entity.pdbx_description
1 polymer ?
#
loop_
_entity_poly.entity_id
_entity_poly.type
_entity_poly.pdbx_seq_one_letter_code
_entity_poly.pdbx_strand_id
1 'polypeptide(L)'
;MTPEQIELALERILPRVVKPGRYTGGEYNQVVKDWLNVDYKVALAFPDIYDLGMSNLGLMILYDIVNKHRNLLAERVYSPWVDMEA
;
A
#
# COMPACT_ATOMS: atom_id res chain seq x y z
N MET A 1 -7.44 12.14 8.97
CA MET A 1 -7.20 12.85 7.69
C MET A 1 -8.17 12.30 6.66
N THR A 2 -8.79 13.15 5.86
CA THR A 2 -9.59 12.72 4.70
C THR A 2 -8.65 12.29 3.55
N PRO A 3 -9.13 11.55 2.54
CA PRO A 3 -8.33 11.22 1.36
C PRO A 3 -7.69 12.45 0.71
N GLU A 4 -8.42 13.56 0.63
CA GLU A 4 -7.91 14.82 0.05
C GLU A 4 -6.77 15.42 0.91
N GLN A 5 -6.87 15.31 2.23
CA GLN A 5 -5.81 15.77 3.13
C GLN A 5 -4.54 14.90 3.02
N ILE A 6 -4.69 13.61 2.73
CA ILE A 6 -3.57 12.69 2.49
C ILE A 6 -2.88 13.06 1.18
N GLU A 7 -3.64 13.27 0.10
CA GLU A 7 -3.10 13.64 -1.21
C GLU A 7 -2.28 14.93 -1.14
N LEU A 8 -2.84 15.97 -0.52
CA LEU A 8 -2.15 17.25 -0.34
C LEU A 8 -0.85 17.13 0.49
N ALA A 9 -0.83 16.22 1.47
CA ALA A 9 0.38 15.94 2.23
C ALA A 9 1.44 15.24 1.35
N LEU A 10 1.02 14.25 0.57
CA LEU A 10 1.90 13.51 -0.35
C LEU A 10 2.49 14.42 -1.42
N GLU A 11 1.71 15.31 -2.04
CA GLU A 11 2.21 16.30 -3.02
C GLU A 11 3.38 17.14 -2.49
N ARG A 12 3.39 17.40 -1.17
CA ARG A 12 4.45 18.18 -0.51
C ARG A 12 5.66 17.33 -0.11
N ILE A 13 5.44 16.06 0.22
CA ILE A 13 6.47 15.14 0.74
C ILE A 13 7.20 14.43 -0.39
N LEU A 14 6.47 13.91 -1.39
CA LEU A 14 7.02 13.10 -2.48
C LEU A 14 8.19 13.75 -3.22
N PRO A 15 8.24 15.07 -3.50
CA PRO A 15 9.40 15.69 -4.14
C PRO A 15 10.69 15.70 -3.29
N ARG A 16 10.60 15.36 -1.99
CA ARG A 16 11.71 15.43 -1.03
C ARG A 16 12.34 14.07 -0.73
N VAL A 17 11.73 12.98 -1.18
CA VAL A 17 12.20 11.61 -0.94
C VAL A 17 12.98 11.07 -2.14
N VAL A 18 13.84 10.07 -1.91
CA VAL A 18 14.76 9.55 -2.94
C VAL A 18 14.02 8.77 -4.03
N LYS A 19 13.02 7.98 -3.64
CA LYS A 19 12.21 7.17 -4.55
C LYS A 19 10.72 7.37 -4.27
N PRO A 20 10.09 8.41 -4.85
CA PRO A 20 8.67 8.72 -4.64
C PRO A 20 7.74 7.56 -5.00
N GLY A 21 8.11 6.77 -6.02
CA GLY A 21 7.33 5.61 -6.48
C GLY A 21 7.12 4.52 -5.41
N ARG A 22 7.89 4.51 -4.32
CA ARG A 22 7.66 3.61 -3.17
C ARG A 22 6.37 3.93 -2.41
N TYR A 23 5.83 5.14 -2.58
CA TYR A 23 4.79 5.72 -1.74
C TYR A 23 3.51 6.08 -2.51
N THR A 24 3.51 5.99 -3.84
CA THR A 24 2.40 6.44 -4.71
C THR A 24 1.38 5.34 -5.06
N GLY A 25 1.63 4.08 -4.69
CA GLY A 25 0.78 2.95 -5.12
C GLY A 25 0.80 2.73 -6.64
N GLY A 26 -0.23 2.07 -7.18
CA GLY A 26 -0.38 1.87 -8.63
C GLY A 26 0.42 0.68 -9.19
N GLU A 27 0.71 -0.32 -8.36
CA GLU A 27 1.53 -1.47 -8.73
C GLU A 27 0.89 -2.31 -9.84
N TYR A 28 1.72 -2.94 -10.68
CA TYR A 28 1.23 -3.96 -11.60
C TYR A 28 0.57 -5.11 -10.82
N ASN A 29 -0.61 -5.55 -11.27
CA ASN A 29 -1.48 -6.52 -10.58
C ASN A 29 -2.08 -6.06 -9.24
N GLN A 30 -2.11 -4.75 -8.98
CA GLN A 30 -2.96 -4.21 -7.93
C GLN A 30 -4.43 -4.61 -8.17
N VAL A 31 -5.07 -5.15 -7.15
CA VAL A 31 -6.51 -5.39 -7.13
C VAL A 31 -7.21 -4.14 -6.62
N VAL A 32 -8.05 -3.53 -7.46
CA VAL A 32 -8.87 -2.38 -7.08
C VAL A 32 -10.31 -2.84 -6.89
N LYS A 33 -10.87 -2.57 -5.70
CA LYS A 33 -12.29 -2.81 -5.38
C LYS A 33 -12.94 -1.51 -4.95
N ASP A 34 -14.26 -1.46 -5.07
CA ASP A 34 -15.03 -0.36 -4.51
C ASP A 34 -15.01 -0.44 -2.97
N TRP A 35 -14.39 0.56 -2.35
CA TRP A 35 -14.23 0.67 -0.90
C TRP A 35 -15.56 0.72 -0.13
N LEU A 36 -16.62 1.22 -0.76
CA LEU A 36 -17.96 1.32 -0.14
C LEU A 36 -18.71 -0.02 -0.19
N ASN A 37 -18.37 -0.90 -1.13
CA ASN A 37 -19.04 -2.18 -1.36
C ASN A 37 -18.29 -3.38 -0.76
N VAL A 38 -17.29 -3.14 0.08
CA VAL A 38 -16.50 -4.18 0.76
C VAL A 38 -16.64 -4.07 2.28
N ASP A 39 -17.11 -5.14 2.91
CA ASP A 39 -17.36 -5.20 4.36
C ASP A 39 -16.07 -5.19 5.17
N TYR A 40 -15.06 -5.97 4.77
CA TYR A 40 -13.84 -6.16 5.56
C TYR A 40 -12.60 -5.73 4.80
N LYS A 41 -11.75 -4.96 5.47
CA LYS A 41 -10.54 -4.36 4.91
C LYS A 41 -9.35 -4.76 5.76
N VAL A 42 -8.28 -5.22 5.11
CA VAL A 42 -7.10 -5.78 5.77
C VAL A 42 -5.87 -5.07 5.24
N ALA A 43 -4.97 -4.67 6.14
CA ALA A 43 -3.63 -4.23 5.78
C ALA A 43 -2.65 -5.35 6.08
N LEU A 44 -1.97 -5.86 5.06
CA LEU A 44 -0.88 -6.80 5.19
C LEU A 44 0.41 -6.00 5.39
N ALA A 45 0.78 -5.81 6.66
CA ALA A 45 1.96 -5.03 7.03
C ALA A 45 3.21 -5.91 7.04
N PHE A 46 4.22 -5.49 6.28
CA PHE A 46 5.55 -6.10 6.31
C PHE A 46 6.55 -5.11 6.91
N PRO A 47 7.34 -5.53 7.94
CA PRO A 47 8.18 -4.62 8.72
C PRO A 47 9.52 -4.31 8.04
N ASP A 48 9.49 -4.06 6.74
CA ASP A 48 10.67 -3.72 5.95
C ASP A 48 10.27 -2.84 4.77
N ILE A 49 11.26 -2.28 4.08
CA ILE A 49 11.04 -1.35 2.98
C ILE A 49 10.46 -2.05 1.77
N TYR A 50 9.76 -1.26 0.94
CA TYR A 50 9.12 -1.73 -0.28
C TYR A 50 10.00 -2.64 -1.15
N ASP A 51 11.25 -2.24 -1.44
CA ASP A 51 12.14 -3.01 -2.33
C ASP A 51 12.43 -4.43 -1.78
N LEU A 52 12.48 -4.59 -0.45
CA LEU A 52 12.70 -5.89 0.21
C LEU A 52 11.38 -6.64 0.40
N GLY A 53 10.33 -5.95 0.84
CA GLY A 53 9.02 -6.54 1.12
C GLY A 53 8.28 -7.04 -0.11
N MET A 54 8.44 -6.39 -1.27
CA MET A 54 7.80 -6.81 -2.52
C MET A 54 8.25 -8.22 -2.96
N SER A 55 9.47 -8.62 -2.60
CA SER A 55 10.01 -9.96 -2.91
C SER A 55 9.45 -11.07 -2.01
N ASN A 56 8.57 -10.75 -1.05
CA ASN A 56 7.99 -11.72 -0.14
C ASN A 56 6.83 -12.49 -0.82
N LEU A 57 7.11 -13.73 -1.23
CA LEU A 57 6.13 -14.62 -1.86
C LEU A 57 4.92 -14.92 -0.96
N GLY A 58 5.13 -15.09 0.34
CA GLY A 58 4.04 -15.34 1.28
C GLY A 58 3.05 -14.16 1.33
N LEU A 59 3.59 -12.93 1.36
CA LEU A 59 2.79 -11.71 1.33
C LEU A 59 1.98 -11.60 0.03
N MET A 60 2.58 -11.92 -1.12
CA MET A 60 1.90 -11.94 -2.41
C MET A 60 0.76 -12.98 -2.47
N ILE A 61 1.01 -14.19 -1.96
CA ILE A 61 0.00 -15.25 -1.90
C ILE A 61 -1.18 -14.85 -1.00
N LEU A 62 -0.90 -14.29 0.18
CA LEU A 62 -1.94 -13.83 1.10
C LEU A 62 -2.76 -12.69 0.49
N TYR A 63 -2.10 -11.73 -0.16
CA TYR A 63 -2.76 -10.65 -0.88
C TYR A 63 -3.75 -11.19 -1.94
N ASP A 64 -3.30 -12.14 -2.76
CA ASP A 64 -4.13 -12.78 -3.80
C ASP A 64 -5.31 -13.56 -3.20
N ILE A 65 -5.06 -14.40 -2.18
CA ILE A 65 -6.10 -15.20 -1.52
C ILE A 65 -7.19 -14.31 -0.92
N VAL A 66 -6.81 -13.27 -0.18
CA VAL A 66 -7.78 -12.36 0.46
C VAL A 66 -8.55 -11.61 -0.62
N ASN A 67 -7.87 -11.08 -1.64
CA ASN A 67 -8.50 -10.32 -2.70
C ASN A 67 -9.34 -11.15 -3.69
N LYS A 68 -9.23 -12.48 -3.71
CA LYS A 68 -10.19 -13.34 -4.43
C LYS A 68 -11.57 -13.40 -3.79
N HIS A 69 -11.68 -13.11 -2.49
CA HIS A 69 -12.98 -13.08 -1.82
C HIS A 69 -13.73 -11.77 -2.13
N ARG A 70 -15.00 -11.87 -2.55
CA ARG A 70 -15.79 -10.71 -2.99
C ARG A 70 -15.94 -9.60 -1.92
N ASN A 71 -16.09 -9.97 -0.65
CA ASN A 71 -16.30 -9.02 0.47
C ASN A 71 -15.04 -8.73 1.30
N LEU A 72 -13.85 -9.10 0.83
CA LEU A 72 -12.59 -8.73 1.48
C LEU A 72 -11.78 -7.79 0.57
N LEU A 73 -11.09 -6.81 1.13
CA LEU A 73 -10.09 -6.00 0.44
C LEU A 73 -8.80 -6.09 1.25
N ALA A 74 -7.71 -6.52 0.63
CA ALA A 74 -6.38 -6.43 1.21
C ALA A 74 -5.54 -5.41 0.48
N GLU A 75 -4.81 -4.60 1.24
CA GLU A 75 -3.72 -3.74 0.77
C GLU A 75 -2.42 -4.14 1.45
N ARG A 76 -1.29 -3.88 0.81
CA ARG A 76 0.05 -4.16 1.37
C ARG A 76 0.67 -2.86 1.86
N VAL A 77 1.28 -2.90 3.03
CA VAL A 77 2.00 -1.74 3.60
C VAL A 77 3.38 -2.17 4.05
N TYR A 78 4.34 -1.25 3.86
CA TYR A 78 5.76 -1.46 4.12
C TYR A 78 6.28 -0.33 5.01
N SER A 79 7.41 -0.56 5.67
CA SER A 79 8.07 0.50 6.43
C SER A 79 8.58 1.60 5.49
N PRO A 80 8.42 2.89 5.85
CA PRO A 80 9.04 3.96 5.09
C PRO A 80 10.56 3.82 5.13
N TRP A 81 11.25 4.32 4.11
CA TRP A 81 12.70 4.46 4.19
C TRP A 81 13.05 5.67 5.07
N VAL A 82 14.32 5.76 5.49
CA VAL A 82 14.81 6.87 6.33
C VAL A 82 14.61 8.26 5.71
N ASP A 83 14.33 8.35 4.42
CA ASP A 83 14.01 9.61 3.73
C ASP A 83 12.57 10.11 4.00
N MET A 84 11.71 9.24 4.49
CA MET A 84 10.31 9.49 4.82
C MET A 84 9.96 9.13 6.28
N GLU A 85 10.92 8.62 7.06
CA GLU A 85 10.85 8.58 8.53
C GLU A 85 11.00 10.01 9.06
N ALA A 86 9.87 10.62 9.47
CA ALA A 86 9.80 11.95 10.05
C ALA A 86 9.52 11.89 11.56
#